data_AF-A0A4D7CBP8-F1
#
_entry.id   AF-A0A4D7CBP8-F1
#
_cell.length_a   1.000
_cell.length_b   1.000
_cell.length_c   1.000
_cell.angle_alpha   90.00
_cell.angle_beta   90.00
_cell.angle_gamma   90.00
#
_symmetry.space_group_name_H-M   'P 1'
#
loop_
_entity.id
_entity.type
_entity.pdbx_description
1 polymer ?
#
loop_
_entity_poly.entity_id
_entity_poly.type
_entity_poly.pdbx_seq_one_letter_code
_entity_poly.pdbx_strand_id
1 'polypeptide(L)'
;MKAAAGLIVNGLLLPGGEQRRHVGERALARGLTETVLVDGGTIARCPSEHLEIVKLLLTVRQVYRDRQIEQPEALVSALDRMIPALFGLVLGDGLLSAAHGGSLGNAQELERIRTITDVATTPLRNGVHCGFQRLDGGDTVAVIDAGPPPPARTGTVSHAGTLSFEFSDGPHRVVVNCGGGRSAGLAMRTDLHELLRTTAAHSTLVIENLNSTKLRDDGTLGAGVEEVTALRQESADGVWLDCGHDGYAGRFGLEHRRRLYLSSDGVDLRGEDQLVGSTHSRWRKPRAGLSFDIRFHLGDGVEPTMTADHQGRAQAAQRRVVGVQGAGREIAGR
;
A
#
# COMPACT_ATOMS: atom_id res chain seq x y z
N MET A 1 16.06 4.80 -14.04
CA MET A 1 15.53 6.19 -13.93
C MET A 1 16.52 7.20 -13.37
N LYS A 2 17.15 7.01 -12.19
CA LYS A 2 18.12 7.98 -11.62
C LYS A 2 19.23 8.41 -12.60
N ALA A 3 19.87 7.46 -13.28
CA ALA A 3 20.88 7.76 -14.31
C ALA A 3 20.31 8.56 -15.50
N ALA A 4 19.09 8.25 -15.93
CA ALA A 4 18.42 8.97 -17.01
C ALA A 4 18.11 10.43 -16.61
N ALA A 5 17.59 10.64 -15.40
CA ALA A 5 17.38 11.97 -14.85
C ALA A 5 18.71 12.75 -14.74
N GLY A 6 19.79 12.11 -14.28
CA GLY A 6 21.12 12.71 -14.27
C GLY A 6 21.61 13.14 -15.65
N LEU A 7 21.40 12.31 -16.68
CA LEU A 7 21.73 12.66 -18.07
C LEU A 7 20.91 13.84 -18.60
N ILE A 8 19.61 13.89 -18.27
CA ILE A 8 18.74 15.01 -18.64
C ILE A 8 19.23 16.30 -17.99
N VAL A 9 19.40 16.30 -16.67
CA VAL A 9 19.85 17.49 -15.91
C VAL A 9 21.22 17.94 -16.42
N ASN A 10 22.16 17.01 -16.63
CA ASN A 10 23.47 17.31 -17.18
C ASN A 10 23.39 17.90 -18.60
N GLY A 11 22.52 17.37 -19.45
CA GLY A 11 22.29 17.87 -20.81
C GLY A 11 21.59 19.23 -20.87
N LEU A 12 20.81 19.59 -19.85
CA LEU A 12 20.14 20.88 -19.75
C LEU A 12 21.05 21.99 -19.18
N LEU A 13 21.99 21.62 -18.30
CA LEU A 13 22.84 22.57 -17.58
C LEU A 13 24.21 22.82 -18.23
N LEU A 14 24.76 21.87 -18.99
CA LEU A 14 26.10 22.00 -19.58
C LEU A 14 26.05 22.28 -21.09
N PRO A 15 27.01 23.06 -21.64
CA PRO A 15 27.14 23.26 -23.08
C PRO A 15 27.29 21.95 -23.86
N GLY A 16 26.73 21.88 -25.08
CA GLY A 16 26.75 20.69 -25.93
C GLY A 16 26.03 19.49 -25.28
N GLY A 17 24.93 19.76 -24.57
CA GLY A 17 24.21 18.80 -23.75
C GLY A 17 23.09 18.07 -24.47
N GLU A 18 22.74 18.46 -25.70
CA GLU A 18 21.52 18.04 -26.41
C GLU A 18 21.46 16.51 -26.58
N GLN A 19 22.57 15.89 -26.99
CA GLN A 19 22.60 14.44 -27.17
C GLN A 19 22.45 13.69 -25.84
N ARG A 20 23.05 14.19 -24.75
CA ARG A 20 22.91 13.62 -23.40
C ARG A 20 21.46 13.75 -22.93
N ARG A 21 20.83 14.90 -23.15
CA ARG A 21 19.41 15.14 -22.86
C ARG A 21 18.54 14.13 -23.61
N HIS A 22 18.67 13.99 -24.92
CA HIS A 22 17.84 13.08 -25.72
C HIS A 22 18.04 11.60 -25.37
N VAL A 23 19.27 11.19 -25.03
CA VAL A 23 19.52 9.84 -24.50
C VAL A 23 18.82 9.66 -23.14
N GLY A 24 18.92 10.67 -22.27
CA GLY A 24 18.25 10.69 -20.97
C GLY A 24 16.72 10.64 -21.08
N GLU A 25 16.12 11.43 -21.96
CA GLU A 25 14.67 11.48 -22.21
C GLU A 25 14.14 10.11 -22.65
N ARG A 26 14.80 9.46 -23.62
CA ARG A 26 14.42 8.10 -24.07
C ARG A 26 14.57 7.07 -22.97
N ALA A 27 15.64 7.14 -22.19
CA ALA A 27 15.86 6.23 -21.07
C ALA A 27 14.87 6.47 -19.92
N LEU A 28 14.47 7.72 -19.68
CA LEU A 28 13.46 8.07 -18.69
C LEU A 28 12.10 7.55 -19.12
N ALA A 29 11.69 7.81 -20.37
CA ALA A 29 10.43 7.31 -20.92
C ALA A 29 10.32 5.78 -20.80
N ARG A 30 11.38 5.04 -21.19
CA ARG A 30 11.42 3.58 -21.00
C ARG A 30 11.27 3.17 -19.54
N GLY A 31 12.03 3.80 -18.64
CA GLY A 31 11.96 3.49 -17.22
C GLY A 31 10.59 3.77 -16.59
N LEU A 32 9.91 4.84 -17.06
CA LEU A 32 8.55 5.16 -16.64
C LEU A 32 7.55 4.10 -17.13
N THR A 33 7.63 3.67 -18.39
CA THR A 33 6.79 2.59 -18.93
C THR A 33 6.97 1.27 -18.17
N GLU A 34 8.18 0.97 -17.69
CA GLU A 34 8.47 -0.27 -16.94
C GLU A 34 8.05 -0.20 -15.46
N THR A 35 7.92 1.00 -14.89
CA THR A 35 7.76 1.19 -13.43
C THR A 35 6.39 1.74 -13.04
N VAL A 36 5.81 2.64 -13.84
CA VAL A 36 4.60 3.40 -13.51
C VAL A 36 3.41 2.77 -14.21
N LEU A 37 2.46 2.30 -13.41
CA LEU A 37 1.22 1.66 -13.86
C LEU A 37 0.22 2.70 -14.37
N VAL A 38 -0.85 2.25 -15.02
CA VAL A 38 -1.82 3.13 -15.71
C VAL A 38 -2.48 4.12 -14.74
N ASP A 39 -2.80 3.70 -13.52
CA ASP A 39 -3.38 4.54 -12.46
C ASP A 39 -2.36 5.46 -11.76
N GLY A 40 -1.09 5.42 -12.18
CA GLY A 40 -0.02 6.25 -11.65
C GLY A 40 0.76 5.62 -10.51
N GLY A 41 0.32 4.53 -9.89
CA GLY A 41 1.12 3.85 -8.87
C GLY A 41 2.32 3.11 -9.46
N THR A 42 3.23 2.64 -8.60
CA THR A 42 4.43 1.91 -9.04
C THR A 42 4.28 0.40 -8.91
N ILE A 43 4.93 -0.34 -9.80
CA ILE A 43 4.93 -1.81 -9.81
C ILE A 43 5.58 -2.43 -8.54
N ALA A 44 6.46 -1.69 -7.86
CA ALA A 44 7.07 -2.12 -6.60
C ALA A 44 6.10 -2.06 -5.41
N ARG A 45 4.99 -1.31 -5.56
CA ARG A 45 3.95 -1.11 -4.54
C ARG A 45 4.51 -0.61 -3.20
N CYS A 46 5.63 0.12 -3.21
CA CYS A 46 6.24 0.68 -2.01
C CYS A 46 6.01 2.21 -1.96
N PRO A 47 5.19 2.74 -1.03
CA PRO A 47 4.87 4.17 -0.97
C PRO A 47 6.10 5.08 -0.87
N SER A 48 7.10 4.71 -0.06
CA SER A 48 8.33 5.51 0.06
C SER A 48 9.18 5.50 -1.22
N GLU A 49 9.21 4.40 -1.99
CA GLU A 49 9.91 4.38 -3.28
C GLU A 49 9.18 5.20 -4.34
N HIS A 50 7.85 5.17 -4.31
CA HIS A 50 7.00 6.02 -5.14
C HIS A 50 7.29 7.50 -4.89
N LEU A 51 7.39 7.93 -3.63
CA LEU A 51 7.79 9.29 -3.25
C LEU A 51 9.16 9.66 -3.83
N GLU A 52 10.16 8.78 -3.72
CA GLU A 52 11.50 9.04 -4.26
C GLU A 52 11.50 9.21 -5.79
N ILE A 53 10.65 8.47 -6.52
CA ILE A 53 10.50 8.66 -7.96
C ILE A 53 9.83 10.00 -8.24
N VAL A 54 8.74 10.35 -7.54
CA VAL A 54 8.07 11.66 -7.71
C VAL A 54 9.05 12.81 -7.47
N LYS A 55 9.85 12.75 -6.41
CA LYS A 55 10.89 13.76 -6.11
C LYS A 55 11.90 13.91 -7.24
N LEU A 56 12.37 12.80 -7.79
CA LEU A 56 13.30 12.79 -8.92
C LEU A 56 12.68 13.47 -10.16
N LEU A 57 11.44 13.13 -10.49
CA LEU A 57 10.73 13.69 -11.64
C LEU A 57 10.44 15.19 -11.46
N LEU A 58 10.02 15.61 -10.26
CA LEU A 58 9.83 17.01 -9.91
C LEU A 58 11.13 17.81 -10.04
N THR A 59 12.26 17.22 -9.64
CA THR A 59 13.59 17.84 -9.81
C THR A 59 13.92 18.04 -11.29
N VAL A 60 13.71 17.00 -12.12
CA VAL A 60 13.92 17.11 -13.58
C VAL A 60 13.01 18.19 -14.19
N ARG A 61 11.73 18.20 -13.82
CA ARG A 61 10.76 19.21 -14.26
C ARG A 61 11.20 20.62 -13.90
N GLN A 62 11.71 20.84 -12.68
CA GLN A 62 12.18 22.14 -12.25
C GLN A 62 13.33 22.63 -13.15
N VAL A 63 14.27 21.75 -13.49
CA VAL A 63 15.39 22.11 -14.39
C VAL A 63 14.88 22.49 -15.80
N TYR A 64 13.88 21.80 -16.36
CA TYR A 64 13.27 22.23 -17.62
C TYR A 64 12.64 23.62 -17.51
N ARG A 65 11.89 23.88 -16.42
CA ARG A 65 11.26 25.19 -16.17
C ARG A 65 12.29 26.32 -16.04
N ASP A 66 13.34 26.11 -15.26
CA ASP A 66 14.40 27.10 -15.05
C ASP A 66 15.15 27.40 -16.35
N ARG A 67 15.26 26.41 -17.25
CA ARG A 67 15.84 26.58 -18.59
C ARG A 67 14.85 27.10 -19.63
N GLN A 68 13.57 27.27 -19.26
CA GLN A 68 12.49 27.68 -20.16
C GLN A 68 12.37 26.78 -21.40
N ILE A 69 12.60 25.47 -21.21
CA ILE A 69 12.50 24.47 -22.27
C ILE A 69 11.24 23.63 -22.02
N GLU A 70 10.53 23.30 -23.10
CA GLU A 70 9.37 22.42 -23.05
C GLU A 70 9.74 21.04 -22.47
N GLN A 71 8.88 20.54 -21.59
CA GLN A 71 9.09 19.27 -20.91
C GLN A 71 8.67 18.11 -21.82
N PRO A 72 9.37 16.95 -21.78
CA PRO A 72 8.92 15.76 -22.49
C PRO A 72 7.54 15.29 -22.00
N GLU A 73 6.66 14.92 -22.92
CA GLU A 73 5.30 14.45 -22.60
C GLU A 73 5.29 13.30 -21.58
N ALA A 74 6.24 12.36 -21.70
CA ALA A 74 6.37 11.24 -20.77
C ALA A 74 6.60 11.69 -19.31
N LEU A 75 7.32 12.80 -19.10
CA LEU A 75 7.55 13.36 -17.76
C LEU A 75 6.26 13.99 -17.21
N VAL A 76 5.58 14.79 -18.04
CA VAL A 76 4.34 15.48 -17.66
C VAL A 76 3.26 14.45 -17.32
N SER A 77 2.98 13.53 -18.25
CA SER A 77 1.97 12.47 -18.07
C SER A 77 2.26 11.53 -16.91
N ALA A 78 3.54 11.29 -16.60
CA ALA A 78 3.89 10.51 -15.40
C ALA A 78 3.55 11.29 -14.12
N LEU A 79 3.97 12.56 -14.00
CA LEU A 79 3.68 13.37 -12.82
C LEU A 79 2.16 13.56 -12.61
N ASP A 80 1.40 13.77 -13.69
CA ASP A 80 -0.05 13.93 -13.66
C ASP A 80 -0.78 12.74 -13.00
N ARG A 81 -0.24 11.53 -13.17
CA ARG A 81 -0.82 10.30 -12.60
C ARG A 81 -0.19 9.93 -11.26
N MET A 82 1.13 10.08 -11.13
CA MET A 82 1.88 9.66 -9.94
C MET A 82 1.59 10.53 -8.72
N ILE A 83 1.27 11.82 -8.89
CA ILE A 83 1.01 12.72 -7.76
C ILE A 83 -0.32 12.39 -7.05
N PRO A 84 -1.46 12.25 -7.75
CA PRO A 84 -2.68 11.71 -7.15
C PRO A 84 -2.47 10.34 -6.48
N ALA A 85 -1.73 9.44 -7.14
CA ALA A 85 -1.39 8.13 -6.58
C ALA A 85 -0.56 8.23 -5.29
N LEU A 86 0.41 9.15 -5.21
CA LEU A 86 1.19 9.41 -4.01
C LEU A 86 0.29 9.85 -2.85
N PHE A 87 -0.59 10.83 -3.09
CA PHE A 87 -1.51 11.32 -2.06
C PHE A 87 -2.62 10.33 -1.70
N GLY A 88 -2.93 9.38 -2.58
CA GLY A 88 -3.74 8.20 -2.27
C GLY A 88 -3.21 7.41 -1.08
N LEU A 89 -1.88 7.40 -0.89
CA LEU A 89 -1.16 6.61 0.11
C LEU A 89 -0.86 7.39 1.40
N VAL A 90 -1.30 8.65 1.52
CA VAL A 90 -1.04 9.51 2.69
C VAL A 90 -2.20 9.41 3.68
N LEU A 91 -1.93 9.07 4.94
CA LEU A 91 -2.95 9.01 6.00
C LEU A 91 -3.22 10.40 6.59
N GLY A 92 -4.15 10.48 7.56
CA GLY A 92 -4.60 11.76 8.14
C GLY A 92 -3.53 12.51 8.94
N ASP A 93 -2.41 11.87 9.27
CA ASP A 93 -1.23 12.51 9.88
C ASP A 93 -0.30 13.19 8.86
N GLY A 94 -0.64 13.12 7.57
CA GLY A 94 0.18 13.66 6.50
C GLY A 94 1.43 12.83 6.19
N LEU A 95 1.54 11.61 6.73
CA LEU A 95 2.61 10.66 6.44
C LEU A 95 2.13 9.53 5.51
N LEU A 96 3.07 8.86 4.85
CA LEU A 96 2.77 7.74 3.96
C LEU A 96 2.34 6.48 4.73
N SER A 97 1.62 5.61 4.04
CA SER A 97 1.49 4.21 4.46
C SER A 97 2.85 3.52 4.53
N ALA A 98 3.01 2.65 5.51
CA ALA A 98 4.19 1.79 5.69
C ALA A 98 4.11 0.46 4.93
N ALA A 99 3.16 0.32 4.00
CA ALA A 99 2.95 -0.89 3.21
C ALA A 99 4.23 -1.36 2.49
N HIS A 100 4.37 -2.68 2.37
CA HIS A 100 5.53 -3.36 1.76
C HIS A 100 6.88 -2.83 2.27
N GLY A 101 6.99 -2.64 3.59
CA GLY A 101 8.24 -2.22 4.22
C GLY A 101 8.61 -0.75 3.94
N GLY A 102 7.69 0.07 3.43
CA GLY A 102 7.94 1.48 3.19
C GLY A 102 8.26 2.25 4.48
N SER A 103 8.97 3.37 4.33
CA SER A 103 9.06 4.37 5.41
C SER A 103 7.86 5.33 5.37
N LEU A 104 7.52 5.91 6.51
CA LEU A 104 6.44 6.90 6.64
C LEU A 104 6.73 8.21 5.86
N GLY A 105 7.96 8.39 5.38
CA GLY A 105 8.40 9.63 4.75
C GLY A 105 8.48 10.79 5.74
N ASN A 106 8.26 12.01 5.24
CA ASN A 106 8.28 13.23 6.03
C ASN A 106 7.09 14.12 5.63
N ALA A 107 6.26 14.51 6.61
CA ALA A 107 5.05 15.29 6.35
C ALA A 107 5.34 16.66 5.73
N GLN A 108 6.42 17.34 6.14
CA GLN A 108 6.83 18.62 5.56
C GLN A 108 7.27 18.44 4.10
N GLU A 109 7.86 17.29 3.75
CA GLU A 109 8.23 16.99 2.37
C GLU A 109 7.00 16.77 1.49
N LEU A 110 6.01 16.03 1.96
CA LEU A 110 4.75 15.81 1.26
C LEU A 110 3.98 17.12 1.09
N GLU A 111 3.97 17.98 2.10
CA GLU A 111 3.34 19.30 2.03
C GLU A 111 4.08 20.23 1.06
N ARG A 112 5.42 20.18 1.03
CA ARG A 112 6.19 20.89 -0.01
C ARG A 112 5.80 20.41 -1.40
N ILE A 113 5.67 19.10 -1.64
CA ILE A 113 5.22 18.56 -2.92
C ILE A 113 3.83 19.09 -3.28
N ARG A 114 2.91 19.11 -2.31
CA ARG A 114 1.55 19.66 -2.49
C ARG A 114 1.57 21.12 -2.92
N THR A 115 2.47 21.91 -2.33
CA THR A 115 2.59 23.35 -2.60
C THR A 115 3.27 23.66 -3.94
N ILE A 116 4.34 22.95 -4.30
CA ILE A 116 5.15 23.27 -5.48
C ILE A 116 4.60 22.68 -6.78
N THR A 117 3.69 21.71 -6.68
CA THR A 117 3.15 21.05 -7.87
C THR A 117 1.94 21.79 -8.42
N ASP A 118 1.87 21.87 -9.74
CA ASP A 118 0.73 22.32 -10.52
C ASP A 118 -0.25 21.18 -10.89
N VAL A 119 0.09 19.95 -10.51
CA VAL A 119 -0.74 18.77 -10.72
C VAL A 119 -1.78 18.67 -9.61
N ALA A 120 -2.98 18.18 -9.94
CA ALA A 120 -4.01 17.90 -8.95
C ALA A 120 -3.48 16.96 -7.84
N THR A 121 -3.73 17.32 -6.58
CA THR A 121 -3.29 16.55 -5.40
C THR A 121 -4.45 15.83 -4.71
N THR A 122 -5.58 15.72 -5.40
CA THR A 122 -6.73 14.91 -5.00
C THR A 122 -6.27 13.45 -4.91
N PRO A 123 -6.41 12.79 -3.74
CA PRO A 123 -5.96 11.42 -3.56
C PRO A 123 -6.62 10.45 -4.54
N LEU A 124 -5.82 9.56 -5.12
CA LEU A 124 -6.35 8.41 -5.87
C LEU A 124 -7.06 7.47 -4.90
N ARG A 125 -8.40 7.33 -5.05
CA ARG A 125 -9.21 6.47 -4.18
C ARG A 125 -9.21 4.99 -4.58
N ASN A 126 -9.21 4.73 -5.89
CA ASN A 126 -9.34 3.40 -6.46
C ASN A 126 -8.13 3.08 -7.34
N GLY A 127 -7.06 2.59 -6.73
CA GLY A 127 -5.85 2.15 -7.42
C GLY A 127 -5.95 0.69 -7.85
N VAL A 128 -6.72 0.42 -8.90
CA VAL A 128 -6.95 -0.95 -9.42
C VAL A 128 -5.66 -1.61 -9.88
N HIS A 129 -4.75 -0.87 -10.50
CA HIS A 129 -3.52 -1.43 -11.06
C HIS A 129 -2.41 -1.49 -10.03
N CYS A 130 -2.24 -0.44 -9.23
CA CYS A 130 -1.25 -0.41 -8.16
C CYS A 130 -1.66 -1.23 -6.92
N GLY A 131 -2.94 -1.64 -6.86
CA GLY A 131 -3.47 -2.52 -5.83
C GLY A 131 -3.69 -1.82 -4.49
N PHE A 132 -3.82 -0.50 -4.46
CA PHE A 132 -4.16 0.23 -3.24
C PHE A 132 -5.58 0.80 -3.33
N GLN A 133 -6.35 0.59 -2.26
CA GLN A 133 -7.66 1.22 -2.13
C GLN A 133 -7.64 2.17 -0.94
N ARG A 134 -8.25 3.34 -1.13
CA ARG A 134 -8.38 4.36 -0.10
C ARG A 134 -9.85 4.61 0.19
N LEU A 135 -10.19 4.58 1.47
CA LEU A 135 -11.48 4.98 2.01
C LEU A 135 -11.29 6.32 2.74
N ASP A 136 -12.13 7.29 2.40
CA ASP A 136 -12.20 8.59 3.06
C ASP A 136 -13.57 8.74 3.71
N GLY A 137 -13.62 9.27 4.92
CA GLY A 137 -14.85 9.68 5.61
C GLY A 137 -14.52 10.73 6.66
N GLY A 138 -15.07 11.95 6.55
CA GLY A 138 -14.63 13.08 7.38
C GLY A 138 -13.10 13.27 7.35
N ASP A 139 -12.48 13.31 8.53
CA ASP A 139 -11.01 13.37 8.72
C ASP A 139 -10.36 11.97 8.79
N THR A 140 -11.16 10.93 8.63
CA THR A 140 -10.77 9.54 8.81
C THR A 140 -10.38 8.92 7.47
N VAL A 141 -9.27 8.19 7.48
CA VAL A 141 -8.67 7.60 6.27
C VAL A 141 -8.30 6.15 6.54
N ALA A 142 -8.67 5.25 5.63
CA ALA A 142 -8.14 3.89 5.59
C ALA A 142 -7.47 3.62 4.24
N VAL A 143 -6.30 2.97 4.25
CA VAL A 143 -5.56 2.55 3.06
C VAL A 143 -5.31 1.05 3.15
N ILE A 144 -5.70 0.28 2.13
CA ILE A 144 -5.55 -1.18 2.10
C ILE A 144 -4.73 -1.64 0.89
N ASP A 145 -3.84 -2.60 1.14
CA ASP A 145 -3.12 -3.38 0.13
C ASP A 145 -4.07 -4.44 -0.43
N ALA A 146 -4.78 -4.08 -1.50
CA ALA A 146 -5.74 -4.92 -2.21
C ALA A 146 -5.25 -5.30 -3.61
N GLY A 147 -3.97 -5.64 -3.74
CA GLY A 147 -3.39 -6.14 -4.99
C GLY A 147 -2.54 -7.38 -4.80
N PRO A 148 -2.25 -8.11 -5.89
CA PRO A 148 -1.32 -9.22 -5.84
C PRO A 148 0.08 -8.72 -5.45
N PRO A 149 0.88 -9.53 -4.74
CA PRO A 149 2.21 -9.11 -4.29
C PRO A 149 3.09 -8.63 -5.47
N PRO A 150 3.99 -7.65 -5.24
CA PRO A 150 4.88 -7.15 -6.28
C PRO A 150 5.66 -8.28 -6.96
N PRO A 151 5.87 -8.23 -8.29
CA PRO A 151 6.67 -9.23 -8.98
C PRO A 151 8.09 -9.29 -8.41
N ALA A 152 8.67 -10.49 -8.33
CA ALA A 152 10.00 -10.72 -7.74
C ALA A 152 11.13 -9.83 -8.33
N ARG A 153 11.00 -9.36 -9.57
CA ARG A 153 11.96 -8.47 -10.23
C ARG A 153 11.99 -7.03 -9.69
N THR A 154 10.99 -6.64 -8.88
CA THR A 154 10.79 -5.24 -8.46
C THR A 154 11.50 -4.90 -7.15
N GLY A 155 11.96 -5.90 -6.39
CA GLY A 155 12.75 -5.71 -5.17
C GLY A 155 12.61 -6.87 -4.17
N THR A 156 13.43 -6.84 -3.12
CA THR A 156 13.45 -7.83 -2.04
C THR A 156 12.79 -7.35 -0.75
N VAL A 157 12.24 -6.13 -0.74
CA VAL A 157 11.62 -5.53 0.45
C VAL A 157 10.11 -5.74 0.51
N SER A 158 9.53 -6.46 -0.45
CA SER A 158 8.09 -6.73 -0.48
C SER A 158 7.68 -7.71 0.62
N HIS A 159 6.51 -7.44 1.20
CA HIS A 159 5.94 -8.19 2.30
C HIS A 159 4.83 -9.14 1.83
N ALA A 160 4.60 -10.21 2.59
CA ALA A 160 3.45 -11.11 2.45
C ALA A 160 2.19 -10.56 3.16
N GLY A 161 1.93 -9.26 3.01
CA GLY A 161 0.93 -8.49 3.75
C GLY A 161 -0.39 -8.26 3.01
N THR A 162 -0.74 -9.06 2.00
CA THR A 162 -1.96 -8.84 1.19
C THR A 162 -3.22 -8.73 2.07
N LEU A 163 -4.08 -7.76 1.74
CA LEU A 163 -5.25 -7.30 2.49
C LEU A 163 -4.96 -6.68 3.86
N SER A 164 -3.70 -6.43 4.18
CA SER A 164 -3.36 -5.53 5.30
C SER A 164 -3.81 -4.11 5.00
N PHE A 165 -4.19 -3.40 6.06
CA PHE A 165 -4.62 -2.02 5.96
C PHE A 165 -4.05 -1.17 7.09
N GLU A 166 -4.02 0.12 6.84
CA GLU A 166 -3.73 1.16 7.82
C GLU A 166 -4.94 2.07 7.94
N PHE A 167 -5.14 2.63 9.13
CA PHE A 167 -6.29 3.46 9.43
C PHE A 167 -5.92 4.56 10.42
N SER A 168 -6.34 5.78 10.13
CA SER A 168 -6.16 6.95 10.98
C SER A 168 -7.47 7.72 11.15
N ASP A 169 -7.71 8.21 12.36
CA ASP A 169 -8.73 9.21 12.65
C ASP A 169 -8.04 10.58 12.83
N GLY A 170 -8.19 11.46 11.84
CA GLY A 170 -7.36 12.66 11.72
C GLY A 170 -5.86 12.31 11.80
N PRO A 171 -5.06 13.01 12.63
CA PRO A 171 -3.63 12.74 12.74
C PRO A 171 -3.28 11.49 13.57
N HIS A 172 -4.26 10.77 14.11
CA HIS A 172 -4.01 9.63 14.99
C HIS A 172 -4.12 8.32 14.21
N ARG A 173 -2.99 7.64 14.00
CA ARG A 173 -2.98 6.28 13.44
C ARG A 173 -3.48 5.29 14.49
N VAL A 174 -4.54 4.56 14.15
CA VAL A 174 -5.16 3.57 15.04
C VAL A 174 -4.72 2.17 14.66
N VAL A 175 -4.79 1.81 13.37
CA VAL A 175 -4.23 0.57 12.83
C VAL A 175 -3.05 0.91 11.94
N VAL A 176 -1.93 0.25 12.17
CA VAL A 176 -0.67 0.48 11.45
C VAL A 176 -0.18 -0.80 10.78
N ASN A 177 0.73 -0.64 9.82
CA ASN A 177 1.61 -1.70 9.38
C ASN A 177 2.96 -1.55 10.07
N CYS A 178 3.66 -2.66 10.23
CA CYS A 178 4.94 -2.67 10.92
C CYS A 178 6.06 -1.91 10.17
N GLY A 179 5.86 -1.60 8.89
CA GLY A 179 6.93 -1.09 8.02
C GLY A 179 8.09 -2.07 7.94
N GLY A 180 9.30 -1.60 7.63
CA GLY A 180 10.50 -2.42 7.88
C GLY A 180 11.67 -2.28 6.91
N GLY A 181 11.49 -1.72 5.72
CA GLY A 181 12.40 -2.00 4.61
C GLY A 181 13.69 -1.17 4.53
N ARG A 182 13.75 0.06 5.07
CA ARG A 182 14.89 0.97 4.80
C ARG A 182 15.30 1.94 5.91
N SER A 183 14.77 1.80 7.12
CA SER A 183 15.31 2.53 8.27
C SER A 183 16.74 2.04 8.52
N ALA A 184 17.72 2.96 8.57
CA ALA A 184 19.13 2.62 8.73
C ALA A 184 19.40 1.73 9.97
N GLY A 185 18.54 1.82 11.01
CA GLY A 185 18.63 0.98 12.20
C GLY A 185 18.11 -0.45 12.03
N LEU A 186 17.06 -0.66 11.22
CA LEU A 186 16.47 -1.98 10.96
C LEU A 186 17.21 -2.75 9.86
N ALA A 187 17.85 -2.04 8.93
CA ALA A 187 18.72 -2.63 7.91
C ALA A 187 19.91 -3.42 8.50
N MET A 188 20.25 -3.17 9.77
CA MET A 188 21.35 -3.83 10.50
C MET A 188 20.90 -5.12 11.22
N ARG A 189 19.61 -5.46 11.21
CA ARG A 189 19.01 -6.63 11.88
C ARG A 189 18.25 -7.47 10.87
N THR A 190 18.98 -8.25 10.07
CA THR A 190 18.43 -9.08 8.99
C THR A 190 17.35 -10.06 9.48
N ASP A 191 17.52 -10.60 10.69
CA ASP A 191 16.55 -11.46 11.37
C ASP A 191 15.19 -10.77 11.55
N LEU A 192 15.23 -9.55 12.08
CA LEU A 192 14.03 -8.75 12.30
C LEU A 192 13.40 -8.29 10.98
N HIS A 193 14.23 -7.89 10.00
CA HIS A 193 13.75 -7.50 8.68
C HIS A 193 12.91 -8.61 8.03
N GLU A 194 13.39 -9.86 8.03
CA GLU A 194 12.62 -10.98 7.47
C GLU A 194 11.32 -11.28 8.24
N LEU A 195 11.33 -11.13 9.57
CA LEU A 195 10.12 -11.30 10.38
C LEU A 195 9.05 -10.24 10.05
N LEU A 196 9.44 -8.98 9.84
CA LEU A 196 8.53 -7.90 9.48
C LEU A 196 7.85 -8.12 8.12
N ARG A 197 8.43 -8.96 7.25
CA ARG A 197 7.86 -9.28 5.94
C ARG A 197 6.77 -10.36 5.99
N THR A 198 6.59 -11.03 7.12
CA THR A 198 5.63 -12.13 7.27
C THR A 198 4.19 -11.62 7.34
N THR A 199 3.22 -12.44 6.94
CA THR A 199 1.78 -12.12 7.07
C THR A 199 1.40 -11.87 8.53
N ALA A 200 2.02 -12.62 9.44
CA ALA A 200 1.90 -12.49 10.90
C ALA A 200 2.25 -11.09 11.44
N ALA A 201 3.11 -10.33 10.75
CA ALA A 201 3.53 -8.99 11.12
C ALA A 201 2.61 -7.88 10.54
N HIS A 202 1.48 -8.25 9.92
CA HIS A 202 0.55 -7.29 9.32
C HIS A 202 -0.85 -7.38 9.92
N SER A 203 -1.62 -6.32 9.72
CA SER A 203 -3.01 -6.22 10.20
C SER A 203 -3.96 -6.95 9.25
N THR A 204 -3.88 -8.29 9.21
CA THR A 204 -4.62 -9.16 8.28
C THR A 204 -4.87 -10.55 8.90
N LEU A 205 -5.63 -11.41 8.20
CA LEU A 205 -5.88 -12.79 8.61
C LEU A 205 -4.70 -13.71 8.23
N VAL A 206 -4.36 -14.62 9.13
CA VAL A 206 -3.35 -15.68 8.90
C VAL A 206 -3.90 -17.05 9.29
N ILE A 207 -3.67 -18.07 8.46
CA ILE A 207 -4.06 -19.47 8.73
C ILE A 207 -2.83 -20.26 9.16
N GLU A 208 -2.91 -21.00 10.27
CA GLU A 208 -1.82 -21.84 10.81
C GLU A 208 -0.49 -21.08 10.99
N ASN A 209 -0.56 -19.77 11.23
CA ASN A 209 0.60 -18.87 11.28
C ASN A 209 1.50 -18.94 10.02
N LEU A 210 0.93 -19.30 8.86
CA LEU A 210 1.64 -19.41 7.58
C LEU A 210 1.39 -18.21 6.68
N ASN A 211 2.45 -17.74 6.00
CA ASN A 211 2.36 -16.58 5.13
C ASN A 211 1.42 -16.80 3.93
N SER A 212 0.60 -15.81 3.59
CA SER A 212 -0.25 -15.79 2.39
C SER A 212 0.60 -15.92 1.12
N THR A 213 1.81 -15.35 1.12
CA THR A 213 2.81 -15.49 0.07
C THR A 213 4.16 -15.94 0.64
N LYS A 214 4.80 -16.93 -0.01
CA LYS A 214 6.08 -17.46 0.46
C LYS A 214 7.16 -16.38 0.39
N LEU A 215 7.96 -16.25 1.45
CA LEU A 215 9.23 -15.53 1.41
C LEU A 215 10.32 -16.53 1.02
N ARG A 216 11.15 -16.20 0.04
CA ARG A 216 12.30 -17.03 -0.39
C ARG A 216 13.58 -16.58 0.32
N ASP A 217 14.52 -17.50 0.43
CA ASP A 217 15.84 -17.25 1.06
C ASP A 217 16.67 -16.19 0.31
N ASP A 218 16.39 -15.98 -0.98
CA ASP A 218 17.01 -14.92 -1.81
C ASP A 218 16.38 -13.53 -1.58
N GLY A 219 15.44 -13.42 -0.64
CA GLY A 219 14.72 -12.19 -0.32
C GLY A 219 13.55 -11.89 -1.27
N THR A 220 13.26 -12.71 -2.27
CA THR A 220 12.12 -12.48 -3.18
C THR A 220 10.83 -13.12 -2.68
N LEU A 221 9.69 -12.70 -3.24
CA LEU A 221 8.39 -13.33 -3.01
C LEU A 221 8.18 -14.54 -3.92
N GLY A 222 7.73 -15.65 -3.35
CA GLY A 222 7.47 -16.92 -4.02
C GLY A 222 6.00 -17.25 -4.24
N ALA A 223 5.69 -18.54 -4.32
CA ALA A 223 4.32 -19.02 -4.52
C ALA A 223 3.40 -18.57 -3.38
N GLY A 224 2.17 -18.19 -3.69
CA GLY A 224 1.33 -17.48 -2.76
C GLY A 224 0.07 -16.94 -3.39
N VAL A 225 -0.26 -15.70 -3.04
CA VAL A 225 -1.33 -14.93 -3.68
C VAL A 225 -0.99 -14.71 -5.14
N GLU A 226 -1.87 -15.13 -6.02
CA GLU A 226 -1.81 -14.87 -7.46
C GLU A 226 -2.96 -13.94 -7.88
N GLU A 227 -4.15 -14.15 -7.31
CA GLU A 227 -5.33 -13.36 -7.60
C GLU A 227 -5.79 -12.57 -6.38
N VAL A 228 -6.11 -11.29 -6.62
CA VAL A 228 -6.77 -10.42 -5.64
C VAL A 228 -7.97 -9.76 -6.29
N THR A 229 -9.10 -9.83 -5.60
CA THR A 229 -10.33 -9.13 -5.97
C THR A 229 -10.53 -7.92 -5.07
N ALA A 230 -11.08 -6.84 -5.63
CA ALA A 230 -11.47 -5.65 -4.89
C ALA A 230 -12.72 -5.04 -5.54
N LEU A 231 -13.87 -5.16 -4.86
CA LEU A 231 -15.14 -4.59 -5.27
C LEU A 231 -15.47 -3.40 -4.36
N ARG A 232 -15.49 -2.22 -4.95
CA ARG A 232 -15.75 -0.95 -4.28
C ARG A 232 -17.16 -0.47 -4.58
N GLN A 233 -17.90 -0.07 -3.54
CA GLN A 233 -19.24 0.51 -3.64
C GLN A 233 -19.30 1.79 -2.80
N GLU A 234 -19.63 2.91 -3.44
CA GLU A 234 -19.82 4.19 -2.76
C GLU A 234 -21.30 4.53 -2.69
N SER A 235 -21.74 5.07 -1.55
CA SER A 235 -23.05 5.68 -1.37
C SER A 235 -22.91 7.00 -0.60
N ALA A 236 -24.05 7.67 -0.34
CA ALA A 236 -24.06 8.84 0.53
C ALA A 236 -23.71 8.50 2.00
N ASP A 237 -23.96 7.25 2.41
CA ASP A 237 -23.74 6.79 3.79
C ASP A 237 -22.27 6.46 4.06
N GLY A 238 -21.52 6.09 3.02
CA GLY A 238 -20.11 5.69 3.16
C GLY A 238 -19.59 4.86 2.00
N VAL A 239 -18.46 4.19 2.23
CA VAL A 239 -17.79 3.35 1.24
C VAL A 239 -17.68 1.93 1.76
N TRP A 240 -18.19 0.98 1.00
CA TRP A 240 -17.94 -0.45 1.16
C TRP A 240 -16.82 -0.91 0.24
N LEU A 241 -15.91 -1.70 0.79
CA LEU A 241 -14.86 -2.35 0.05
C LEU A 241 -14.83 -3.84 0.40
N ASP A 242 -15.01 -4.67 -0.61
CA ASP A 242 -15.02 -6.12 -0.49
C ASP A 242 -13.85 -6.70 -1.28
N CYS A 243 -12.88 -7.25 -0.56
CA CYS A 243 -11.64 -7.76 -1.13
C CYS A 243 -11.44 -9.24 -0.81
N GLY A 244 -10.64 -9.92 -1.61
CA GLY A 244 -10.27 -11.31 -1.34
C GLY A 244 -9.02 -11.74 -2.07
N HIS A 245 -8.33 -12.76 -1.53
CA HIS A 245 -7.12 -13.31 -2.14
C HIS A 245 -7.06 -14.84 -2.03
N ASP A 246 -6.30 -15.47 -2.92
CA ASP A 246 -6.19 -16.92 -3.07
C ASP A 246 -4.95 -17.56 -2.43
N GLY A 247 -4.12 -16.80 -1.73
CA GLY A 247 -2.84 -17.29 -1.18
C GLY A 247 -2.90 -18.55 -0.28
N TYR A 248 -4.08 -18.94 0.21
CA TYR A 248 -4.29 -20.17 0.98
C TYR A 248 -4.95 -21.31 0.18
N ALA A 249 -5.43 -21.07 -1.04
CA ALA A 249 -6.10 -22.05 -1.89
C ALA A 249 -5.17 -23.24 -2.21
N GLY A 250 -3.90 -22.92 -2.47
CA GLY A 250 -2.78 -23.83 -2.67
C GLY A 250 -2.59 -24.88 -1.58
N ARG A 251 -2.85 -24.52 -0.31
CA ARG A 251 -2.50 -25.34 0.86
C ARG A 251 -3.72 -25.90 1.58
N PHE A 252 -4.78 -25.11 1.64
CA PHE A 252 -5.93 -25.35 2.50
C PHE A 252 -7.27 -25.41 1.74
N GLY A 253 -7.29 -25.08 0.45
CA GLY A 253 -8.54 -24.98 -0.32
C GLY A 253 -9.42 -23.82 0.15
N LEU A 254 -8.82 -22.78 0.75
CA LEU A 254 -9.50 -21.63 1.34
C LEU A 254 -8.98 -20.32 0.72
N GLU A 255 -9.88 -19.37 0.55
CA GLU A 255 -9.58 -17.98 0.18
C GLU A 255 -9.90 -17.08 1.37
N HIS A 256 -9.08 -16.04 1.56
CA HIS A 256 -9.33 -15.02 2.58
C HIS A 256 -10.12 -13.89 1.93
N ARG A 257 -11.24 -13.51 2.52
CA ARG A 257 -12.03 -12.34 2.14
C ARG A 257 -12.13 -11.35 3.28
N ARG A 258 -11.97 -10.08 2.97
CA ARG A 258 -12.08 -8.95 3.90
C ARG A 258 -13.07 -7.94 3.37
N ARG A 259 -14.04 -7.56 4.19
CA ARG A 259 -14.95 -6.44 3.94
C ARG A 259 -14.67 -5.31 4.91
N LEU A 260 -14.53 -4.10 4.39
CA LEU A 260 -14.42 -2.88 5.18
C LEU A 260 -15.55 -1.92 4.79
N TYR A 261 -16.12 -1.25 5.78
CA TYR A 261 -17.04 -0.13 5.59
C TYR A 261 -16.55 1.07 6.37
N LEU A 262 -16.46 2.23 5.70
CA LEU A 262 -16.20 3.51 6.36
C LEU A 262 -17.39 4.44 6.11
N SER A 263 -18.02 4.93 7.17
CA SER A 263 -19.10 5.92 7.07
C SER A 263 -18.59 7.24 6.47
N SER A 264 -19.46 7.98 5.79
CA SER A 264 -19.10 9.23 5.11
C SER A 264 -18.65 10.34 6.08
N ASP A 265 -19.08 10.28 7.35
CA ASP A 265 -18.65 11.16 8.43
C ASP A 265 -17.36 10.71 9.15
N GLY A 266 -16.83 9.53 8.82
CA GLY A 266 -15.61 8.95 9.40
C GLY A 266 -15.79 8.32 10.79
N VAL A 267 -16.99 8.37 11.36
CA VAL A 267 -17.22 7.97 12.76
C VAL A 267 -17.26 6.45 12.94
N ASP A 268 -17.54 5.69 11.87
CA ASP A 268 -17.76 4.26 11.92
C ASP A 268 -16.93 3.51 10.86
N LEU A 269 -15.94 2.75 11.34
CA LEU A 269 -15.20 1.77 10.55
C LEU A 269 -15.59 0.36 10.99
N ARG A 270 -16.16 -0.43 10.07
CA ARG A 270 -16.51 -1.84 10.32
C ARG A 270 -15.66 -2.77 9.47
N GLY A 271 -15.34 -3.93 10.02
CA GLY A 271 -14.59 -4.98 9.34
C GLY A 271 -15.25 -6.34 9.47
N GLU A 272 -15.10 -7.17 8.43
CA GLU A 272 -15.46 -8.59 8.47
C GLU A 272 -14.43 -9.39 7.69
N ASP A 273 -13.86 -10.42 8.32
CA ASP A 273 -12.97 -11.37 7.66
C ASP A 273 -13.65 -12.74 7.57
N GLN A 274 -13.57 -13.35 6.39
CA GLN A 274 -14.14 -14.66 6.10
C GLN A 274 -13.09 -15.56 5.46
N LEU A 275 -13.11 -16.83 5.87
CA LEU A 275 -12.48 -17.91 5.12
C LEU A 275 -13.56 -18.60 4.29
N VAL A 276 -13.41 -18.58 2.97
CA VAL A 276 -14.37 -19.18 2.05
C VAL A 276 -13.71 -20.30 1.26
N GLY A 277 -14.48 -21.30 0.84
CA GLY A 277 -13.97 -22.36 -0.01
C GLY A 277 -13.45 -21.80 -1.33
N SER A 278 -12.25 -22.21 -1.72
CA SER A 278 -11.61 -21.66 -2.90
C SER A 278 -12.33 -22.08 -4.19
N THR A 279 -12.50 -21.11 -5.09
CA THR A 279 -12.97 -21.36 -6.46
C THR A 279 -11.81 -21.70 -7.41
N HIS A 280 -10.59 -21.30 -7.07
CA HIS A 280 -9.35 -21.52 -7.82
C HIS A 280 -8.79 -22.95 -7.66
N SER A 281 -9.10 -23.64 -6.56
CA SER A 281 -8.66 -25.00 -6.32
C SER A 281 -9.79 -26.02 -6.39
N ARG A 282 -10.34 -26.22 -7.60
CA ARG A 282 -11.47 -27.14 -7.87
C ARG A 282 -11.25 -28.58 -7.38
N TRP A 283 -10.00 -29.00 -7.18
CA TRP A 283 -9.63 -30.34 -6.74
C TRP A 283 -9.32 -30.46 -5.24
N ARG A 284 -9.24 -29.34 -4.52
CA ARG A 284 -8.87 -29.33 -3.10
C ARG A 284 -10.03 -28.83 -2.26
N LYS A 285 -10.67 -29.76 -1.57
CA LYS A 285 -11.74 -29.42 -0.62
C LYS A 285 -11.20 -28.51 0.49
N PRO A 286 -12.01 -27.55 0.97
CA PRO A 286 -11.68 -26.75 2.14
C PRO A 286 -11.33 -27.66 3.31
N ARG A 287 -10.16 -27.44 3.93
CA ARG A 287 -9.77 -28.17 5.14
C ARG A 287 -10.47 -27.57 6.36
N ALA A 288 -10.99 -28.43 7.23
CA ALA A 288 -11.61 -28.06 8.50
C ALA A 288 -10.61 -28.19 9.67
N GLY A 289 -10.94 -27.58 10.81
CA GLY A 289 -10.15 -27.68 12.04
C GLY A 289 -8.81 -26.93 11.99
N LEU A 290 -8.66 -25.97 11.09
CA LEU A 290 -7.48 -25.11 11.02
C LEU A 290 -7.60 -23.95 12.01
N SER A 291 -6.51 -23.63 12.67
CA SER A 291 -6.35 -22.40 13.43
C SER A 291 -6.17 -21.20 12.49
N PHE A 292 -6.74 -20.06 12.88
CA PHE A 292 -6.50 -18.79 12.23
C PHE A 292 -6.46 -17.66 13.25
N ASP A 293 -5.72 -16.61 12.93
CA ASP A 293 -5.70 -15.36 13.68
C ASP A 293 -6.12 -14.22 12.76
N ILE A 294 -6.88 -13.26 13.28
CA ILE A 294 -7.04 -11.93 12.68
C ILE A 294 -6.20 -10.99 13.53
N ARG A 295 -5.18 -10.39 12.93
CA ARG A 295 -4.21 -9.56 13.66
C ARG A 295 -4.44 -8.09 13.38
N PHE A 296 -4.18 -7.26 14.38
CA PHE A 296 -4.15 -5.81 14.28
C PHE A 296 -2.92 -5.30 15.00
N HIS A 297 -2.11 -4.49 14.33
CA HIS A 297 -1.02 -3.73 14.95
C HIS A 297 -1.53 -2.32 15.22
N LEU A 298 -1.45 -1.91 16.48
CA LEU A 298 -2.03 -0.65 16.93
C LEU A 298 -0.99 0.47 16.93
N GLY A 299 -1.44 1.68 16.62
CA GLY A 299 -0.61 2.87 16.71
C GLY A 299 -0.20 3.21 18.15
N ASP A 300 0.78 4.10 18.28
CA ASP A 300 1.24 4.55 19.59
C ASP A 300 0.13 5.26 20.37
N GLY A 301 0.01 4.96 21.67
CA GLY A 301 -1.04 5.50 22.54
C GLY A 301 -2.46 4.94 22.27
N VAL A 302 -2.59 3.88 21.47
CA VAL A 302 -3.87 3.19 21.23
C VAL A 302 -3.96 1.97 22.14
N GLU A 303 -4.99 1.92 22.99
CA GLU A 303 -5.19 0.82 23.94
C GLU A 303 -6.37 -0.06 23.50
N PRO A 304 -6.17 -1.39 23.36
CA PRO A 304 -7.26 -2.31 23.14
C PRO A 304 -8.04 -2.55 24.44
N THR A 305 -9.36 -2.55 24.34
CA THR A 305 -10.28 -2.92 25.41
C THR A 305 -11.20 -4.03 24.93
N MET A 306 -11.41 -5.05 25.76
CA MET A 306 -12.40 -6.09 25.46
C MET A 306 -13.80 -5.59 25.79
N THR A 307 -14.76 -5.88 24.93
CA THR A 307 -16.17 -5.69 25.26
C THR A 307 -16.76 -6.88 26.00
N ALA A 308 -17.92 -6.64 26.62
CA ALA A 308 -18.69 -7.64 27.35
C ALA A 308 -19.16 -8.83 26.48
N ASP A 309 -19.18 -8.70 25.16
CA ASP A 309 -19.52 -9.75 24.19
C ASP A 309 -18.29 -10.45 23.57
N HIS A 310 -17.12 -10.32 24.20
CA HIS A 310 -15.84 -10.88 23.73
C HIS A 310 -15.40 -10.39 22.34
N GLN A 311 -15.87 -9.22 21.91
CA GLN A 311 -15.35 -8.53 20.73
C GLN A 311 -14.17 -7.61 21.13
N GLY A 312 -13.24 -7.39 20.20
CA GLY A 312 -12.17 -6.40 20.39
C GLY A 312 -12.69 -4.98 20.16
N ARG A 313 -12.24 -4.00 20.96
CA ARG A 313 -12.36 -2.57 20.65
C ARG A 313 -11.02 -1.90 20.83
N ALA A 314 -10.72 -0.87 20.04
CA ALA A 314 -9.52 -0.06 20.19
C ALA A 314 -9.94 1.39 20.48
N GLN A 315 -9.31 2.03 21.47
CA GLN A 315 -9.59 3.42 21.82
C GLN A 315 -8.29 4.24 21.76
N ALA A 316 -8.34 5.41 21.10
CA ALA A 316 -7.24 6.37 21.13
C ALA A 316 -7.43 7.31 22.34
N ALA A 317 -6.35 7.55 23.10
CA ALA A 317 -6.39 8.12 24.44
C ALA A 317 -6.95 9.57 24.58
N GLN A 318 -7.31 10.28 23.50
CA GLN A 318 -7.76 11.69 23.59
C GLN A 318 -9.04 12.09 22.83
N ARG A 319 -9.74 11.19 22.12
CA ARG A 319 -11.17 11.31 21.73
C ARG A 319 -11.62 10.08 20.92
N ARG A 320 -12.95 9.82 20.99
CA ARG A 320 -13.80 8.86 20.25
C ARG A 320 -13.41 7.36 20.32
N VAL A 321 -14.44 6.55 20.57
CA VAL A 321 -14.35 5.08 20.57
C VAL A 321 -14.51 4.60 19.13
N VAL A 322 -13.47 4.01 18.55
CA VAL A 322 -13.55 3.31 17.26
C VAL A 322 -13.79 1.82 17.54
N GLY A 323 -14.98 1.32 17.25
CA GLY A 323 -15.29 -0.09 17.39
C GLY A 323 -14.75 -0.90 16.22
N VAL A 324 -13.57 -1.51 16.36
CA VAL A 324 -13.10 -2.52 15.39
C VAL A 324 -13.75 -3.86 15.73
N GLN A 325 -14.95 -4.11 15.22
CA GLN A 325 -15.59 -5.43 15.36
C GLN A 325 -14.99 -6.40 14.33
N GLY A 326 -14.51 -7.55 14.79
CA GLY A 326 -14.14 -8.69 13.95
C GLY A 326 -15.02 -9.87 14.31
N ALA A 327 -15.89 -10.30 13.40
CA ALA A 327 -16.69 -11.52 13.56
C ALA A 327 -16.14 -12.61 12.63
N GLY A 328 -15.41 -13.57 13.18
CA GLY A 328 -15.04 -14.78 12.45
C GLY A 328 -16.21 -15.76 12.44
N ARG A 329 -16.74 -16.11 11.26
CA ARG A 329 -17.70 -17.22 11.12
C ARG A 329 -16.96 -18.48 10.68
N GLU A 330 -17.01 -19.51 11.52
CA GLU A 330 -16.55 -20.85 11.17
C GLU A 330 -17.48 -21.44 10.10
N ILE A 331 -16.93 -22.01 9.03
CA ILE A 331 -17.73 -22.81 8.10
C ILE A 331 -18.12 -24.08 8.86
N ALA A 332 -19.37 -24.16 9.31
CA ALA A 332 -19.95 -25.42 9.78
C ALA A 332 -19.86 -26.45 8.65
N GLY A 333 -18.96 -27.42 8.80
CA GLY A 333 -18.85 -28.55 7.90
C GLY A 333 -20.16 -29.32 7.87
N ARG A 334 -20.66 -29.60 6.66
CA ARG A 334 -21.58 -30.71 6.42
C ARG A 334 -20.80 -31.99 6.21
#